data_AF-A0A9W8Y8M8-F1
#
_entry.id   AF-A0A9W8Y8M8-F1
#
_cell.length_a   1.000
_cell.length_b   1.000
_cell.length_c   1.000
_cell.angle_alpha   90.00
_cell.angle_beta   90.00
_cell.angle_gamma   90.00
#
_symmetry.space_group_name_H-M   'P 1'
#
loop_
_entity.id
_entity.type
_entity.pdbx_description
1 polymer ?
#
loop_
_entity_poly.entity_id
_entity_poly.type
_entity_poly.pdbx_seq_one_letter_code
_entity_poly.pdbx_strand_id
1 'polypeptide(L)'
;MSNIAKDDPTNCPKPEDLVTPVLKSNTYTTGRGGTGNMAHNDPQRPEVARAAQDVEAPPQHEPQGPKHYGRGGAANIIEDGQTRKSVEAKRKSEEEKREAAANKGLLAKGKDMLNKLGKK
;
A
#
# COMPACT_ATOMS: atom_id res chain seq x y z
N MET A 1 -22.83 -24.77 4.91
CA MET A 1 -22.64 -26.03 4.17
C MET A 1 -21.77 -25.70 2.96
N SER A 2 -20.53 -26.20 2.89
CA SER A 2 -19.68 -26.01 1.71
C SER A 2 -20.08 -27.01 0.63
N ASN A 3 -20.32 -26.52 -0.59
CA ASN A 3 -20.50 -27.35 -1.78
C ASN A 3 -19.13 -27.68 -2.36
N ILE A 4 -18.42 -28.64 -1.76
CA ILE A 4 -17.24 -29.22 -2.39
C ILE A 4 -17.78 -30.31 -3.34
N ALA A 5 -17.85 -29.98 -4.63
CA ALA A 5 -18.10 -30.99 -5.65
C ALA A 5 -17.00 -32.05 -5.55
N LYS A 6 -17.37 -33.33 -5.68
CA LYS A 6 -16.39 -34.42 -5.71
C LYS A 6 -15.49 -34.21 -6.93
N ASP A 7 -14.18 -34.25 -6.72
CA ASP A 7 -13.22 -34.19 -7.81
C ASP A 7 -13.49 -35.34 -8.78
N ASP A 8 -13.77 -35.00 -10.03
CA ASP A 8 -13.95 -35.97 -11.10
C ASP A 8 -12.56 -36.47 -11.54
N PRO A 9 -12.20 -37.75 -11.31
CA PRO A 9 -10.89 -38.28 -11.67
C PRO A 9 -10.65 -38.29 -13.19
N THR A 10 -11.72 -38.13 -13.99
CA THR A 10 -11.65 -37.97 -15.44
C THR A 10 -11.30 -36.55 -15.89
N ASN A 11 -11.36 -35.57 -14.98
CA ASN A 11 -10.99 -34.17 -15.21
C ASN A 11 -9.58 -33.83 -14.66
N CYS A 12 -8.78 -34.85 -14.36
CA CYS A 12 -7.38 -34.65 -14.02
C CYS A 12 -6.60 -34.27 -15.30
N PRO A 13 -5.77 -33.21 -15.25
CA PRO A 13 -4.96 -32.81 -16.40
C PRO A 13 -4.01 -33.94 -16.78
N LYS A 14 -3.93 -34.22 -18.08
CA LYS A 14 -3.01 -35.24 -18.59
C LYS A 14 -1.61 -34.63 -18.72
N PRO A 15 -0.53 -35.44 -18.71
CA PRO A 15 0.83 -34.93 -18.87
C PRO A 15 1.01 -34.03 -20.11
N GLU A 16 0.30 -34.33 -21.19
CA GLU A 16 0.33 -33.56 -22.43
C GLU A 16 -0.24 -32.14 -22.26
N ASP A 17 -1.22 -31.97 -21.37
CA ASP A 17 -1.86 -30.68 -21.09
C ASP A 17 -0.95 -29.73 -20.29
N LEU A 18 0.09 -30.28 -19.65
CA LEU A 18 1.06 -29.53 -18.84
C LEU A 18 2.27 -29.07 -19.67
N VAL A 19 2.37 -29.50 -20.93
CA VAL A 19 3.43 -29.07 -21.83
C VAL A 19 3.23 -27.61 -22.17
N THR A 20 4.19 -26.78 -21.77
CA THR A 20 4.10 -25.36 -22.06
C THR A 20 4.32 -25.12 -23.56
N PRO A 21 3.47 -24.32 -24.22
CA PRO A 21 3.64 -24.01 -25.64
C PRO A 21 4.93 -23.23 -25.91
N VAL A 22 5.46 -23.39 -27.13
CA VAL A 22 6.66 -22.68 -27.61
C VAL A 22 6.29 -21.58 -28.60
N LEU A 23 7.18 -20.59 -28.72
CA LEU A 23 7.02 -19.49 -29.68
C LEU A 23 7.19 -19.99 -31.11
N LYS A 24 6.27 -19.57 -31.98
CA LYS A 24 6.29 -19.91 -33.43
C LYS A 24 6.97 -18.84 -34.28
N SER A 25 7.18 -17.65 -33.76
CA SER A 25 7.81 -16.53 -34.46
C SER A 25 9.33 -16.66 -34.45
N ASN A 26 9.99 -16.12 -35.47
CA ASN A 26 11.45 -16.06 -35.55
C ASN A 26 12.06 -15.02 -34.60
N THR A 27 11.23 -14.17 -33.99
CA THR A 27 11.67 -13.06 -33.15
C THR A 27 10.71 -12.89 -31.97
N TYR A 28 11.23 -12.41 -30.84
CA TYR A 28 10.46 -12.13 -29.63
C TYR A 28 11.00 -10.90 -28.90
N THR A 29 10.23 -10.33 -27.98
CA THR A 29 10.67 -9.20 -27.12
C THR A 29 11.17 -9.73 -25.78
N THR A 30 12.28 -9.19 -25.26
CA THR A 30 12.83 -9.52 -23.94
C THR A 30 12.34 -8.58 -22.83
N GLY A 31 11.34 -7.74 -23.09
CA GLY A 31 10.87 -6.72 -22.14
C GLY A 31 9.61 -5.97 -22.55
N ARG A 32 9.36 -4.82 -21.88
CA ARG A 32 8.16 -3.98 -22.07
C ARG A 32 8.23 -3.13 -23.35
N GLY A 33 7.91 -3.72 -24.49
CA GLY A 33 7.62 -3.03 -25.76
C GLY A 33 8.80 -2.30 -26.44
N GLY A 34 8.63 -1.95 -27.72
CA GLY A 34 9.60 -1.25 -28.55
C GLY A 34 10.50 -2.17 -29.40
N THR A 35 11.00 -1.65 -30.52
CA THR A 35 11.85 -2.41 -31.46
C THR A 35 13.24 -2.72 -30.92
N GLY A 36 13.72 -1.97 -29.91
CA GLY A 36 15.06 -2.11 -29.33
C GLY A 36 15.30 -3.37 -28.49
N ASN A 37 14.24 -4.09 -28.12
CA ASN A 37 14.30 -5.27 -27.24
C ASN A 37 13.97 -6.57 -28.00
N MET A 38 14.06 -6.58 -29.34
CA MET A 38 13.77 -7.76 -30.14
C MET A 38 14.99 -8.70 -30.21
N ALA A 39 14.76 -9.99 -29.96
CA ALA A 39 15.76 -11.05 -30.02
C ALA A 39 15.30 -12.17 -30.97
N HIS A 40 16.26 -12.84 -31.61
CA HIS A 40 15.98 -13.99 -32.47
C HIS A 40 15.61 -15.22 -31.65
N ASN A 41 14.55 -15.91 -32.06
CA ASN A 41 14.10 -17.15 -31.44
C ASN A 41 14.92 -18.32 -31.97
N ASP A 42 15.44 -19.16 -31.07
CA ASP A 42 16.02 -20.45 -31.40
C ASP A 42 14.97 -21.56 -31.11
N PRO A 43 14.36 -22.16 -32.13
CA PRO A 43 13.35 -23.21 -31.94
C PRO A 43 13.89 -24.47 -31.26
N GLN A 44 15.21 -24.69 -31.29
CA GLN A 44 15.85 -25.84 -30.63
C GLN A 44 16.07 -25.58 -29.13
N ARG A 45 15.98 -24.32 -28.69
CA ARG A 45 16.24 -23.87 -27.31
C ARG A 45 15.11 -22.95 -26.80
N PRO A 46 13.85 -23.43 -26.73
CA PRO A 46 12.68 -22.62 -26.36
C PRO A 46 12.76 -22.04 -24.93
N GLU A 47 13.54 -22.65 -24.05
CA GLU A 47 13.76 -22.17 -22.69
C GLU A 47 14.52 -20.85 -22.62
N VAL A 48 15.34 -20.53 -23.63
CA VAL A 48 16.06 -19.24 -23.69
C VAL A 48 15.08 -18.10 -23.89
N ALA A 49 14.15 -18.26 -24.84
CA ALA A 49 13.14 -17.25 -25.08
C ALA A 49 12.21 -17.09 -23.89
N ARG A 50 11.86 -18.18 -23.20
CA ARG A 50 11.09 -18.11 -21.94
C ARG A 50 11.84 -17.30 -20.88
N ALA A 51 13.09 -17.66 -20.59
CA ALA A 51 13.88 -16.99 -19.56
C ALA A 51 14.06 -15.50 -19.84
N ALA A 52 14.21 -15.13 -21.12
CA ALA A 52 14.35 -13.74 -21.52
C ALA A 52 13.02 -12.96 -21.53
N GLN A 53 11.87 -13.64 -21.54
CA GLN A 53 10.54 -13.04 -21.44
C GLN A 53 10.00 -13.00 -20.01
N ASP A 54 10.49 -13.89 -19.14
CA ASP A 54 10.14 -13.88 -17.73
C ASP A 54 10.69 -12.61 -17.09
N VAL A 55 9.79 -11.84 -16.49
CA VAL A 55 10.15 -10.65 -15.74
C VAL A 55 10.15 -11.01 -14.27
N GLU A 56 11.31 -11.01 -13.63
CA GLU A 56 11.38 -11.12 -12.18
C GLU A 56 10.57 -10.00 -11.54
N ALA A 57 9.83 -10.34 -10.48
CA ALA A 57 9.15 -9.32 -9.70
C ALA A 57 10.20 -8.34 -9.18
N PRO A 58 10.03 -7.02 -9.38
CA PRO A 58 10.96 -6.05 -8.84
C PRO A 58 11.06 -6.26 -7.32
N PRO A 59 12.24 -6.03 -6.72
CA PRO A 59 12.41 -6.19 -5.29
C PRO A 59 11.36 -5.36 -4.55
N GLN A 60 10.65 -5.98 -3.62
CA GLN A 60 9.72 -5.25 -2.76
C GLN A 60 10.54 -4.29 -1.90
N HIS A 61 10.36 -3.00 -2.13
CA HIS A 61 10.91 -1.98 -1.25
C HIS A 61 10.05 -1.91 0.01
N GLU A 62 10.68 -2.01 1.17
CA GLU A 62 10.04 -1.61 2.41
C GLU A 62 9.66 -0.13 2.29
N PRO A 63 8.40 0.24 2.56
CA PRO A 63 7.99 1.63 2.52
C PRO A 63 8.81 2.42 3.54
N GLN A 64 9.68 3.30 3.05
CA GLN A 64 10.48 4.18 3.89
C GLN A 64 9.59 5.31 4.41
N GLY A 65 9.27 5.24 5.70
CA GLY A 65 8.57 6.30 6.42
C GLY A 65 7.12 5.97 6.78
N PRO A 66 6.40 6.95 7.36
CA PRO A 66 5.03 6.83 7.81
C PRO A 66 4.08 6.25 6.75
N LYS A 67 3.38 5.16 7.07
CA LYS A 67 2.30 4.65 6.22
C LYS A 67 1.07 5.53 6.42
N HIS A 68 0.64 6.22 5.37
CA HIS A 68 -0.57 7.03 5.36
C HIS A 68 -1.73 6.24 4.75
N TYR A 69 -2.87 6.19 5.43
CA TYR A 69 -4.09 5.59 4.88
C TYR A 69 -5.21 6.64 4.72
N GLY A 70 -6.01 6.55 3.65
CA GLY A 70 -7.14 7.46 3.39
C GLY A 70 -6.75 8.84 2.83
N ARG A 71 -7.56 9.87 3.09
CA ARG A 71 -7.37 11.24 2.58
C ARG A 71 -6.28 11.94 3.39
N GLY A 72 -5.17 12.34 2.75
CA GLY A 72 -3.92 12.76 3.39
C GLY A 72 -4.03 13.73 4.58
N GLY A 73 -3.09 13.59 5.53
CA GLY A 73 -2.96 14.39 6.74
C GLY A 73 -2.08 13.68 7.78
N ALA A 74 -1.40 14.43 8.65
CA ALA A 74 -0.52 13.87 9.68
C ALA A 74 -1.24 12.95 10.69
N ALA A 75 -2.57 13.06 10.78
CA ALA A 75 -3.41 12.23 11.66
C ALA A 75 -3.61 10.79 11.15
N ASN A 76 -3.22 10.49 9.91
CA ASN A 76 -3.45 9.18 9.27
C ASN A 76 -2.18 8.32 9.18
N ILE A 77 -1.16 8.68 9.96
CA ILE A 77 0.11 7.97 10.04
C ILE A 77 -0.05 6.78 10.98
N ILE A 78 0.25 5.58 10.49
CA ILE A 78 0.44 4.40 11.34
C ILE A 78 1.93 4.10 11.40
N GLU A 79 2.48 4.16 12.61
CA GLU A 79 3.85 3.73 12.91
C GLU A 79 3.81 2.25 13.32
N ASP A 80 4.56 1.41 12.62
CA ASP A 80 4.62 -0.02 12.91
C ASP A 80 5.29 -0.22 14.29
N GLY A 81 4.55 -0.76 15.28
CA GLY A 81 5.12 -1.19 16.57
C GLY A 81 4.60 -0.46 17.82
N GLN A 82 3.82 0.62 17.69
CA GLN A 82 3.22 1.26 18.87
C GLN A 82 1.86 0.66 19.20
N THR A 83 1.85 -0.18 20.23
CA THR A 83 0.65 -0.66 20.93
C THR A 83 -0.29 0.52 21.20
N ARG A 84 -1.59 0.33 20.99
CA ARG A 84 -2.68 1.33 21.07
C ARG A 84 -2.78 2.18 22.36
N LYS A 85 -1.86 2.01 23.31
CA LYS A 85 -1.81 2.72 24.60
C LYS A 85 -1.27 4.16 24.50
N SER A 86 -0.44 4.51 23.52
CA SER A 86 0.15 5.87 23.44
C SER A 86 -0.82 6.94 22.92
N VAL A 87 -1.82 6.53 22.12
CA VAL A 87 -2.80 7.44 21.51
C VAL A 87 -3.80 7.97 22.55
N GLU A 88 -4.22 7.14 23.50
CA GLU A 88 -5.11 7.52 24.60
C GLU A 88 -4.47 8.57 25.51
N ALA A 89 -3.18 8.37 25.85
CA ALA A 89 -2.42 9.28 26.70
C ALA A 89 -2.14 10.63 26.01
N LYS A 90 -1.83 10.62 24.70
CA LYS A 90 -1.66 11.87 23.94
C LYS A 90 -2.96 12.66 23.82
N ARG A 91 -4.10 12.00 23.62
CA ARG A 91 -5.42 12.67 23.53
C ARG A 91 -5.78 13.42 24.82
N LYS A 92 -5.62 12.78 25.99
CA LYS A 92 -5.81 13.44 27.29
C LYS A 92 -4.92 14.67 27.46
N SER A 93 -3.64 14.55 27.11
CA SER A 93 -2.69 15.67 27.26
C SER A 93 -2.97 16.85 26.32
N GLU A 94 -3.59 16.61 25.16
CA GLU A 94 -3.92 17.66 24.19
C GLU A 94 -5.24 18.34 24.54
N GLU A 95 -6.20 17.56 25.07
CA GLU A 95 -7.47 18.05 25.60
C GLU A 95 -7.25 18.97 26.81
N GLU A 96 -6.42 18.56 27.78
CA GLU A 96 -6.03 19.40 28.93
C GLU A 96 -5.33 20.70 28.50
N LYS A 97 -4.50 20.66 27.44
CA LYS A 97 -3.85 21.86 26.89
C LYS A 97 -4.82 22.79 26.18
N ARG A 98 -5.79 22.26 25.44
CA ARG A 98 -6.85 23.05 24.80
C ARG A 98 -7.78 23.67 25.83
N GLU A 99 -8.11 22.93 26.88
CA GLU A 99 -8.95 23.43 27.97
C GLU A 99 -8.25 24.53 28.78
N ALA A 100 -6.95 24.36 29.07
CA ALA A 100 -6.15 25.40 29.71
C ALA A 100 -5.99 26.67 28.84
N ALA A 101 -5.89 26.51 27.51
CA ALA A 101 -5.84 27.64 26.58
C ALA A 101 -7.20 28.37 26.47
N ALA A 102 -8.31 27.62 26.45
CA ALA A 102 -9.66 28.17 26.39
C ALA A 102 -10.02 28.96 27.66
N ASN A 103 -9.68 28.43 28.84
CA ASN A 103 -9.92 29.11 30.12
C ASN A 103 -9.13 30.42 30.26
N LYS A 104 -7.89 30.47 29.75
CA LYS A 104 -7.11 31.72 29.67
C LYS A 104 -7.76 32.77 28.77
N GLY A 105 -8.32 32.34 27.63
CA GLY A 105 -9.02 33.23 26.69
C GLY A 105 -10.32 33.81 27.27
N LEU A 106 -11.04 33.05 28.10
CA LEU A 106 -12.28 33.51 28.73
C LEU A 106 -12.03 34.51 29.88
N LEU A 107 -10.99 34.27 30.69
CA LEU A 107 -10.56 35.19 31.75
C LEU A 107 -10.08 36.55 31.20
N ALA A 108 -9.34 36.53 30.07
CA ALA A 108 -8.92 37.75 29.39
C ALA A 108 -10.14 38.59 28.94
N LYS A 109 -11.11 37.94 28.27
CA LYS A 109 -12.36 38.60 27.85
C LYS A 109 -13.20 39.13 29.01
N GLY A 110 -13.26 38.40 30.13
CA GLY A 110 -13.99 38.84 31.33
C GLY A 110 -13.37 40.09 31.95
N LYS A 111 -12.04 40.17 31.98
CA LYS A 111 -11.32 41.33 32.51
C LYS A 111 -11.50 42.58 31.63
N ASP A 112 -11.51 42.39 30.31
CA ASP A 112 -11.76 43.48 29.36
C ASP A 112 -13.19 44.02 29.43
N MET A 113 -14.19 43.15 29.62
CA MET A 113 -15.58 43.59 29.83
C MET A 113 -15.75 44.37 31.14
N LEU A 114 -15.14 43.92 32.23
CA LEU A 114 -15.23 44.61 33.53
C LEU A 114 -14.58 46.00 33.49
N ASN A 115 -13.42 46.13 32.86
CA ASN A 115 -12.76 47.42 32.67
C ASN A 115 -13.56 48.38 31.79
N LYS A 116 -14.38 47.85 30.87
CA LYS A 116 -15.26 48.64 30.00
C LYS A 116 -16.55 49.06 30.71
N LEU A 117 -17.00 48.31 31.71
CA LEU A 117 -18.16 48.64 32.54
C LEU A 117 -17.83 49.58 33.72
N GLY A 118 -16.59 49.55 34.22
CA GLY A 118 -16.11 50.40 35.32
C GLY A 118 -15.68 51.82 34.91
N LYS A 119 -15.74 52.14 33.61
CA LYS A 119 -15.56 53.52 33.10
C LYS A 119 -16.92 54.12 32.77
N LYS A 120 -17.66 54.49 33.82
CA LYS A 120 -18.78 55.43 33.76
C LYS A 120 -18.64 56.39 34.93
#